data_AF-A0A2G7G2D7-F1
#
_entry.id   AF-A0A2G7G2D7-F1
#
_cell.length_a   1.000
_cell.length_b   1.000
_cell.length_c   1.000
_cell.angle_alpha   90.00
_cell.angle_beta   90.00
_cell.angle_gamma   90.00
#
_symmetry.space_group_name_H-M   'P 1'
#
loop_
_entity.id
_entity.type
_entity.pdbx_description
1 polymer ?
#
loop_
_entity_poly.entity_id
_entity_poly.type
_entity_poly.pdbx_seq_one_letter_code
_entity_poly.pdbx_strand_id
1 'polypeptide(L)'
;MTGAQIFEGHSWAFQAPLQILQLEQDTRSFDPPPLSHLGKRSTLLEARSWSSLLFNESSSLKAYNHYEYFLFQVPSLFNTWGSLAYVRPRPQKLTSLPALSNLTSFRYTAVFPFYNHVKLVLNAVELMENLRSLSVQLAPCEGDKATELEQRGSMDPSDPWMEIATGYSLIGHSVSDLGSRGSLVEFCACDYAFDPLRTELSPILEDILDDSTWAHDGQGTWTKKSICSAAYYDAGFQNALGKLGLCNQAS
;
A
#
# COMPACT_ATOMS: atom_id res chain seq x y z
N MET A 1 23.38 6.45 -12.70
CA MET A 1 23.43 6.59 -11.24
C MET A 1 22.20 7.34 -10.79
N THR A 2 21.14 6.62 -10.46
CA THR A 2 19.93 7.18 -9.84
C THR A 2 19.78 6.46 -8.51
N GLY A 3 20.65 6.79 -7.57
CA GLY A 3 20.35 6.49 -6.17
C GLY A 3 19.13 7.32 -5.77
N ALA A 4 18.22 6.76 -5.00
CA ALA A 4 17.17 7.54 -4.38
C ALA A 4 17.84 8.57 -3.46
N GLN A 5 17.81 9.84 -3.85
CA GLN A 5 18.39 10.92 -3.04
C GLN A 5 17.27 11.49 -2.18
N ILE A 6 17.48 11.50 -0.87
CA ILE A 6 16.57 12.14 0.07
C ILE A 6 16.81 13.64 -0.01
N PHE A 7 15.74 14.41 -0.19
CA PHE A 7 15.82 15.86 -0.11
C PHE A 7 16.01 16.27 1.35
N GLU A 8 17.12 16.94 1.66
CA GLU A 8 17.47 17.31 3.04
C GLU A 8 17.02 18.72 3.43
N GLY A 9 16.55 19.55 2.50
CA GLY A 9 16.29 20.98 2.74
C GLY A 9 15.28 21.27 3.85
N HIS A 10 14.33 20.35 4.09
CA HIS A 10 13.34 20.45 5.16
C HIS A 10 13.55 19.44 6.29
N SER A 11 14.63 18.64 6.27
CA SER A 11 14.88 17.57 7.25
C SER A 11 14.85 18.04 8.71
N TRP A 12 15.31 19.28 8.96
CA TRP A 12 15.33 19.93 10.26
C TRP A 12 13.95 20.04 10.92
N ALA A 13 12.86 20.13 10.13
CA ALA A 13 11.51 20.31 10.62
C ALA A 13 10.86 19.01 11.13
N PHE A 14 11.33 17.86 10.66
CA PHE A 14 10.71 16.56 10.95
C PHE A 14 11.35 15.86 12.16
N GLN A 15 12.63 16.11 12.42
CA GLN A 15 13.40 15.42 13.48
C GLN A 15 13.23 13.89 13.42
N ALA A 16 13.27 13.30 12.22
CA ALA A 16 13.15 11.86 12.00
C ALA A 16 14.54 11.21 12.03
N PRO A 17 15.01 10.63 13.17
CA PRO A 17 16.38 10.15 13.30
C PRO A 17 16.66 8.84 12.54
N LEU A 18 15.60 8.07 12.26
CA LEU A 18 15.70 6.75 11.66
C LEU A 18 14.49 6.48 10.77
N GLN A 19 14.75 5.89 9.60
CA GLN A 19 13.76 5.24 8.76
C GLN A 19 14.15 3.77 8.63
N ILE A 20 13.16 2.88 8.62
CA ILE A 20 13.38 1.44 8.57
C ILE A 20 12.91 0.93 7.22
N LEU A 21 13.83 0.29 6.50
CA LEU A 21 13.57 -0.43 5.26
C LEU A 21 13.83 -1.92 5.50
N GLN A 22 12.81 -2.74 5.33
CA GLN A 22 12.93 -4.20 5.41
C GLN A 22 12.50 -4.81 4.08
N LEU A 23 13.33 -5.72 3.57
CA LEU A 23 13.14 -6.39 2.29
C LEU A 23 13.18 -7.89 2.52
N GLU A 24 12.16 -8.60 2.03
CA GLU A 24 12.02 -10.04 2.18
C GLU A 24 11.89 -10.74 0.82
N GLN A 25 12.16 -12.04 0.83
CA GLN A 25 12.12 -12.89 -0.35
C GLN A 25 11.51 -14.25 0.04
N ASP A 26 10.39 -14.61 -0.60
CA ASP A 26 9.63 -15.83 -0.27
C ASP A 26 10.41 -17.11 -0.53
N THR A 27 11.21 -17.13 -1.60
CA THR A 27 12.07 -18.25 -1.93
C THR A 27 13.52 -17.83 -1.75
N ARG A 28 14.25 -18.50 -0.84
CA ARG A 28 15.72 -18.56 -0.95
C ARG A 28 16.04 -19.27 -2.26
N SER A 29 16.03 -18.54 -3.37
CA SER A 29 16.64 -19.02 -4.60
C SER A 29 18.12 -19.13 -4.29
N PHE A 30 18.56 -20.35 -4.01
CA PHE A 30 19.96 -20.70 -3.80
C PHE A 30 20.72 -20.71 -5.12
N ASP A 31 20.06 -20.46 -6.26
CA ASP A 31 20.75 -20.25 -7.53
C ASP A 31 21.51 -18.93 -7.43
N PRO A 32 22.85 -18.96 -7.40
CA PRO A 32 23.61 -17.73 -7.45
C PRO A 32 23.22 -17.02 -8.74
N PRO A 33 22.81 -15.73 -8.67
CA PRO A 33 22.57 -14.98 -9.89
C PRO A 33 23.83 -15.09 -10.75
N PRO A 34 23.71 -15.35 -12.08
CA PRO A 34 24.88 -15.54 -12.92
C PRO A 34 25.85 -14.38 -12.70
N LEU A 35 27.12 -14.70 -12.41
CA LEU A 35 28.15 -13.71 -12.03
C LEU A 35 28.29 -12.56 -13.05
N SER A 36 27.82 -12.76 -14.28
CA SER A 36 27.69 -11.77 -15.36
C SER A 36 26.71 -10.62 -15.07
N HIS A 37 25.81 -10.73 -14.09
CA HIS A 37 24.85 -9.68 -13.70
C HIS A 37 25.30 -8.81 -12.52
N LEU A 38 26.30 -9.24 -11.73
CA LEU A 38 26.81 -8.48 -10.58
C LEU A 38 27.48 -7.17 -10.97
N GLY A 39 28.06 -7.08 -12.18
CA GLY A 39 28.64 -5.84 -12.71
C GLY A 39 27.62 -4.78 -13.14
N LYS A 40 26.30 -5.07 -13.11
CA LYS A 40 25.23 -4.18 -13.59
C LYS A 40 24.19 -3.78 -12.53
N ARG A 41 24.16 -4.42 -11.36
CA ARG A 41 23.20 -4.11 -10.29
C ARG A 41 23.68 -2.90 -9.52
N SER A 42 22.96 -1.79 -9.65
CA SER A 42 23.38 -0.47 -9.15
C SER A 42 22.73 -0.11 -7.81
N THR A 43 21.72 -0.86 -7.38
CA THR A 43 20.87 -0.50 -6.23
C THR A 43 20.53 -1.71 -5.34
N LEU A 44 20.15 -1.43 -4.08
CA LEU A 44 19.72 -2.46 -3.10
C LEU A 44 18.50 -3.25 -3.59
N LEU A 45 17.57 -2.58 -4.28
CA LEU A 45 16.38 -3.21 -4.85
C LEU A 45 16.72 -4.17 -5.99
N GLU A 46 17.78 -3.89 -6.76
CA GLU A 46 18.25 -4.78 -7.84
C GLU A 46 19.13 -5.92 -7.32
N ALA A 47 19.60 -5.86 -6.07
CA ALA A 47 20.52 -6.84 -5.52
C ALA A 47 19.92 -8.26 -5.50
N ARG A 48 18.60 -8.37 -5.30
CA ARG A 48 17.83 -9.62 -5.27
C ARG A 48 16.41 -9.40 -5.78
N SER A 49 15.69 -10.49 -6.06
CA SER A 49 14.26 -10.44 -6.40
C SER A 49 13.44 -10.41 -5.11
N TRP A 50 13.28 -9.22 -4.54
CA TRP A 50 12.48 -9.02 -3.32
C TRP A 50 10.99 -9.25 -3.61
N SER A 51 10.29 -9.97 -2.73
CA SER A 51 8.84 -10.20 -2.79
C SER A 51 8.07 -9.27 -1.86
N SER A 52 8.67 -8.85 -0.75
CA SER A 52 8.02 -7.95 0.21
C SER A 52 8.90 -6.77 0.59
N LEU A 53 8.25 -5.63 0.79
CA LEU A 53 8.86 -4.39 1.22
C LEU A 53 8.07 -3.86 2.43
N LEU A 54 8.77 -3.55 3.51
CA LEU A 54 8.24 -2.75 4.61
C LEU A 54 9.05 -1.46 4.69
N PHE A 55 8.35 -0.34 4.76
CA PHE A 55 8.97 0.96 4.96
C PHE A 55 8.29 1.71 6.11
N ASN A 56 9.06 1.98 7.16
CA ASN A 56 8.68 2.88 8.24
C ASN A 56 9.43 4.20 8.05
N GLU A 57 8.69 5.25 7.73
CA GLU A 57 9.19 6.58 7.39
C GLU A 57 9.41 7.49 8.61
N SER A 58 9.12 6.97 9.82
CA SER A 58 9.13 7.73 11.07
C SER A 58 7.93 8.68 11.22
N SER A 59 8.03 9.62 12.15
CA SER A 59 7.00 10.61 12.44
C SER A 59 7.26 11.93 11.73
N SER A 60 6.19 12.51 11.17
CA SER A 60 6.19 13.88 10.65
C SER A 60 5.58 14.89 11.63
N LEU A 61 5.23 14.47 12.84
CA LEU A 61 4.47 15.29 13.80
C LEU A 61 5.18 16.61 14.16
N LYS A 62 6.51 16.60 14.25
CA LYS A 62 7.27 17.82 14.59
C LYS A 62 7.09 18.93 13.57
N ALA A 63 6.83 18.61 12.31
CA ALA A 63 6.70 19.59 11.25
C ALA A 63 5.49 20.52 11.48
N TYR A 64 4.40 20.01 12.07
CA TYR A 64 3.18 20.76 12.39
C TYR A 64 3.37 21.88 13.43
N ASN A 65 4.50 21.92 14.14
CA ASN A 65 4.83 23.05 15.01
C ASN A 65 5.14 24.35 14.23
N HIS A 66 5.24 24.26 12.91
CA HIS A 66 5.53 25.40 12.04
C HIS A 66 4.27 25.79 11.28
N TYR A 67 3.94 27.08 11.32
CA TYR A 67 2.75 27.62 10.66
C TYR A 67 2.67 27.29 9.16
N GLU A 68 3.82 27.21 8.48
CA GLU A 68 3.92 26.93 7.05
C GLU A 68 4.28 25.46 6.74
N TYR A 69 3.91 24.53 7.62
CA TYR A 69 4.27 23.11 7.50
C TYR A 69 3.91 22.51 6.13
N PHE A 70 2.82 23.00 5.51
CA PHE A 70 2.34 22.56 4.20
C PHE A 70 3.32 22.83 3.04
N LEU A 71 4.33 23.69 3.24
CA LEU A 71 5.43 23.91 2.28
C LEU A 71 6.56 22.89 2.44
N PHE A 72 6.57 22.13 3.52
CA PHE A 72 7.64 21.19 3.81
C PHE A 72 7.48 19.89 3.04
N GLN A 73 8.62 19.24 2.80
CA GLN A 73 8.69 17.99 2.08
C GLN A 73 9.28 16.95 3.02
N VAL A 74 8.54 15.85 3.22
CA VAL A 74 8.99 14.73 4.05
C VAL A 74 10.30 14.19 3.46
N PRO A 75 11.38 14.07 4.25
CA PRO A 75 12.62 13.48 3.78
C PRO A 75 12.37 11.98 3.51
N SER A 76 12.20 11.60 2.24
CA SER A 76 11.74 10.28 1.85
C SER A 76 12.40 9.73 0.58
N LEU A 77 12.55 8.41 0.52
CA LEU A 77 12.93 7.69 -0.71
C LEU A 77 11.83 7.79 -1.79
N PHE A 78 10.57 7.92 -1.38
CA PHE A 78 9.43 8.02 -2.28
C PHE A 78 9.44 9.33 -3.08
N ASN A 79 10.14 10.38 -2.65
CA ASN A 79 10.27 11.61 -3.43
C ASN A 79 10.82 11.34 -4.83
N THR A 80 11.78 10.41 -4.92
CA THR A 80 12.31 9.97 -6.21
C THR A 80 11.30 9.05 -6.92
N TRP A 81 10.82 7.99 -6.26
CA TRP A 81 9.99 6.97 -6.94
C TRP A 81 8.60 7.49 -7.35
N GLY A 82 7.92 8.24 -6.49
CA GLY A 82 6.61 8.81 -6.75
C GLY A 82 6.65 9.87 -7.86
N SER A 83 7.71 10.68 -7.94
CA SER A 83 7.89 11.64 -9.04
C SER A 83 8.09 10.95 -10.39
N LEU A 84 8.72 9.77 -10.40
CA LEU A 84 8.97 9.00 -11.62
C LEU A 84 7.69 8.39 -12.21
N ALA A 85 6.65 8.17 -11.41
CA ALA A 85 5.37 7.63 -11.89
C ALA A 85 4.68 8.52 -12.94
N TYR A 86 4.94 9.83 -12.90
CA TYR A 86 4.30 10.81 -13.80
C TYR A 86 5.03 11.06 -15.12
N VAL A 87 6.26 10.59 -15.30
CA VAL A 87 7.03 10.85 -16.53
C VAL A 87 6.56 9.91 -17.65
N ARG A 88 5.84 10.46 -18.65
CA ARG A 88 5.44 9.74 -19.88
C ARG A 88 6.04 10.40 -21.14
N PRO A 89 6.64 9.62 -22.07
CA PRO A 89 6.88 8.17 -22.01
C PRO A 89 7.91 7.83 -20.94
N ARG A 90 7.75 6.69 -20.24
CA ARG A 90 8.70 6.25 -19.20
C ARG A 90 10.11 6.24 -19.82
N PRO A 91 11.08 7.06 -19.35
CA PRO A 91 12.41 7.10 -19.94
C PRO A 91 13.04 5.70 -19.98
N GLN A 92 13.73 5.35 -21.07
CA GLN A 92 14.34 4.01 -21.26
C GLN A 92 15.32 3.62 -20.15
N LYS A 93 15.84 4.59 -19.37
CA LYS A 93 16.65 4.36 -18.15
C LYS A 93 15.85 3.88 -16.92
N LEU A 94 14.52 3.93 -16.97
CA LEU A 94 13.60 3.36 -15.97
C LEU A 94 13.36 1.86 -16.12
N THR A 95 14.07 1.22 -17.06
CA THR A 95 14.24 -0.25 -17.10
C THR A 95 14.93 -0.83 -15.85
N SER A 96 15.25 0.01 -14.86
CA SER A 96 15.71 -0.32 -13.50
C SER A 96 14.59 -0.45 -12.45
N LEU A 97 13.32 -0.17 -12.81
CA LEU A 97 12.15 -0.48 -11.96
C LEU A 97 11.65 -1.95 -11.95
N PRO A 98 12.21 -2.95 -12.67
CA PRO A 98 11.79 -4.36 -12.53
C PRO A 98 11.84 -4.87 -11.09
N ALA A 99 12.64 -4.24 -10.23
CA ALA A 99 12.73 -4.60 -8.83
C ALA A 99 11.46 -4.28 -8.04
N LEU A 100 10.81 -3.13 -8.29
CA LEU A 100 9.54 -2.79 -7.63
C LEU A 100 8.37 -3.60 -8.17
N SER A 101 8.39 -3.94 -9.46
CA SER A 101 7.34 -4.77 -10.05
C SER A 101 7.34 -6.19 -9.47
N ASN A 102 8.44 -6.68 -8.89
CA ASN A 102 8.48 -8.00 -8.25
C ASN A 102 7.79 -8.06 -6.88
N LEU A 103 7.52 -6.90 -6.28
CA LEU A 103 6.89 -6.83 -4.96
C LEU A 103 5.44 -7.30 -5.03
N THR A 104 5.10 -8.26 -4.19
CA THR A 104 3.75 -8.80 -4.00
C THR A 104 3.12 -8.34 -2.70
N SER A 105 3.93 -7.88 -1.73
CA SER A 105 3.47 -7.30 -0.47
C SER A 105 4.20 -6.01 -0.14
N PHE A 106 3.46 -4.99 0.29
CA PHE A 106 4.00 -3.72 0.72
C PHE A 106 3.33 -3.24 2.01
N ARG A 107 4.15 -2.94 3.03
CA ARG A 107 3.71 -2.32 4.28
C ARG A 107 4.31 -0.92 4.41
N TYR A 108 3.46 0.08 4.44
CA TYR A 108 3.84 1.46 4.68
C TYR A 108 3.42 1.90 6.09
N THR A 109 4.37 2.48 6.81
CA THR A 109 4.13 3.07 8.13
C THR A 109 4.75 4.47 8.15
N ALA A 110 3.96 5.47 8.49
CA ALA A 110 4.43 6.82 8.73
C ALA A 110 3.51 7.45 9.77
N VAL A 111 4.03 8.14 10.77
CA VAL A 111 3.19 8.74 11.82
C VAL A 111 2.88 10.18 11.46
N PHE A 112 1.60 10.49 11.26
CA PHE A 112 1.08 11.79 10.82
C PHE A 112 1.72 12.36 9.55
N PRO A 113 1.89 11.59 8.47
CA PRO A 113 2.40 12.14 7.21
C PRO A 113 1.40 13.14 6.63
N PHE A 114 1.90 14.09 5.84
CA PHE A 114 1.03 14.99 5.06
C PHE A 114 0.30 14.22 3.95
N TYR A 115 -0.96 14.57 3.66
CA TYR A 115 -1.76 13.89 2.64
C TYR A 115 -1.11 13.96 1.25
N ASN A 116 -0.42 15.06 0.95
CA ASN A 116 0.29 15.24 -0.32
C ASN A 116 1.47 14.27 -0.45
N HIS A 117 2.12 13.96 0.67
CA HIS A 117 3.17 12.95 0.75
C HIS A 117 2.59 11.54 0.62
N VAL A 118 1.45 11.25 1.27
CA VAL A 118 0.70 10.00 1.07
C VAL A 118 0.38 9.81 -0.42
N LYS A 119 -0.08 10.85 -1.12
CA LYS A 119 -0.32 10.77 -2.57
C LYS A 119 0.94 10.38 -3.33
N LEU A 120 2.07 10.97 -2.98
CA LEU A 120 3.36 10.70 -3.60
C LEU A 120 3.84 9.25 -3.35
N VAL A 121 3.60 8.69 -2.15
CA VAL A 121 3.82 7.27 -1.87
C VAL A 121 2.92 6.40 -2.73
N LEU A 122 1.62 6.69 -2.84
CA LEU A 122 0.68 5.95 -3.67
C LEU A 122 1.10 5.93 -5.15
N ASN A 123 1.66 7.02 -5.66
CA ASN A 123 2.20 7.05 -7.02
C ASN A 123 3.37 6.07 -7.21
N ALA A 124 4.20 5.87 -6.18
CA ALA A 124 5.24 4.85 -6.21
C ALA A 124 4.67 3.43 -6.11
N VAL A 125 3.57 3.25 -5.37
CA VAL A 125 2.83 1.98 -5.29
C VAL A 125 2.28 1.57 -6.66
N GLU A 126 1.88 2.52 -7.51
CA GLU A 126 1.48 2.22 -8.91
C GLU A 126 2.60 1.57 -9.75
N LEU A 127 3.86 1.68 -9.33
CA LEU A 127 5.00 1.00 -9.99
C LEU A 127 5.14 -0.46 -9.54
N MET A 128 4.45 -0.89 -8.50
CA MET A 128 4.44 -2.26 -7.97
C MET A 128 3.37 -3.11 -8.67
N GLU A 129 3.59 -3.40 -9.94
CA GLU A 129 2.57 -3.97 -10.84
C GLU A 129 2.04 -5.36 -10.40
N ASN A 130 2.82 -6.12 -9.62
CA ASN A 130 2.42 -7.43 -9.06
C ASN A 130 1.97 -7.37 -7.59
N LEU A 131 1.72 -6.17 -7.05
CA LEU A 131 1.31 -6.01 -5.65
C LEU A 131 -0.03 -6.70 -5.40
N ARG A 132 -0.07 -7.58 -4.39
CA ARG A 132 -1.24 -8.35 -3.98
C ARG A 132 -1.78 -7.93 -2.62
N SER A 133 -0.90 -7.56 -1.69
CA SER A 133 -1.26 -7.07 -0.36
C SER A 133 -0.64 -5.69 -0.09
N LEU A 134 -1.47 -4.75 0.38
CA LEU A 134 -1.06 -3.43 0.82
C LEU A 134 -1.51 -3.21 2.26
N SER A 135 -0.58 -2.89 3.16
CA SER A 135 -0.88 -2.51 4.54
C SER A 135 -0.42 -1.09 4.81
N VAL A 136 -1.28 -0.25 5.40
CA VAL A 136 -0.96 1.15 5.70
C VAL A 136 -1.29 1.50 7.15
N GLN A 137 -0.35 2.19 7.80
CA GLN A 137 -0.50 2.79 9.13
C GLN A 137 -0.03 4.24 9.06
N LEU A 138 -0.94 5.19 9.25
CA LEU A 138 -0.68 6.63 9.26
C LEU A 138 -0.69 7.23 10.68
N ALA A 139 -1.24 6.50 11.65
CA ALA A 139 -1.30 6.90 13.04
C ALA A 139 -0.17 6.24 13.88
N PRO A 140 0.16 6.83 15.05
CA PRO A 140 1.02 6.17 16.02
C PRO A 140 0.41 4.84 16.47
N CYS A 141 1.24 3.81 16.67
CA CYS A 141 0.77 2.55 17.24
C CYS A 141 0.47 2.66 18.74
N GLU A 142 -0.22 1.67 19.29
CA GLU A 142 -0.42 1.58 20.75
C GLU A 142 0.91 1.61 21.49
N GLY A 143 1.05 2.55 22.43
CA GLY A 143 2.28 2.76 23.19
C GLY A 143 3.30 3.70 22.55
N ASP A 144 3.04 4.23 21.35
CA ASP A 144 3.83 5.31 20.78
C ASP A 144 3.55 6.63 21.53
N LYS A 145 4.63 7.32 21.88
CA LYS A 145 4.61 8.58 22.63
C LYS A 145 4.41 9.80 21.74
N ALA A 146 4.29 9.62 20.42
CA ALA A 146 4.09 10.72 19.48
C ALA A 146 2.92 11.64 19.88
N THR A 147 1.83 11.12 20.45
CA THR A 147 0.66 11.93 20.83
C THR A 147 0.72 12.53 22.24
N GLU A 148 1.77 12.24 23.02
CA GLU A 148 1.98 12.81 24.35
C GLU A 148 2.06 14.35 24.27
N LEU A 149 1.52 15.03 25.28
CA LEU A 149 1.38 16.49 25.30
C LEU A 149 2.73 17.21 25.08
N GLU A 150 3.82 16.61 25.57
CA GLU A 150 5.20 17.11 25.42
C GLU A 150 5.67 17.17 23.96
N GLN A 151 5.09 16.35 23.08
CA GLN A 151 5.46 16.30 21.67
C GLN A 151 4.66 17.28 20.80
N ARG A 152 3.50 17.75 21.29
CA ARG A 152 2.54 18.59 20.53
C ARG A 152 2.99 20.03 20.33
N GLY A 153 3.88 20.55 21.18
CA GLY A 153 4.39 21.93 21.07
C GLY A 153 3.27 22.95 20.86
N SER A 154 3.35 23.76 19.79
CA SER A 154 2.39 24.81 19.45
C SER A 154 1.44 24.45 18.30
N MET A 155 1.43 23.21 17.85
CA MET A 155 0.60 22.79 16.70
C MET A 155 -0.90 22.74 17.06
N ASP A 156 -1.77 22.98 16.08
CA ASP A 156 -3.19 22.67 16.24
C ASP A 156 -3.33 21.14 16.29
N PRO A 157 -3.89 20.56 17.37
CA PRO A 157 -4.02 19.12 17.49
C PRO A 157 -4.93 18.51 16.41
N SER A 158 -5.75 19.30 15.71
CA SER A 158 -6.69 18.85 14.68
C SER A 158 -6.00 18.58 13.34
N ASP A 159 -4.97 19.36 12.99
CA ASP A 159 -4.32 19.29 11.67
C ASP A 159 -3.80 17.89 11.34
N PRO A 160 -3.03 17.21 12.21
CA PRO A 160 -2.51 15.88 11.90
C PRO A 160 -3.61 14.83 11.70
N TRP A 161 -4.74 14.96 12.40
CA TRP A 161 -5.86 14.03 12.25
C TRP A 161 -6.63 14.26 10.95
N MET A 162 -6.83 15.52 10.54
CA MET A 162 -7.44 15.84 9.24
C MET A 162 -6.59 15.32 8.07
N GLU A 163 -5.27 15.40 8.21
CA GLU A 163 -4.31 14.87 7.23
C GLU A 163 -4.41 13.34 7.11
N ILE A 164 -4.58 12.61 8.22
CA ILE A 164 -4.83 11.16 8.21
C ILE A 164 -6.15 10.83 7.49
N ALA A 165 -7.25 11.51 7.81
CA ALA A 165 -8.55 11.26 7.19
C ALA A 165 -8.48 11.49 5.66
N THR A 166 -7.87 12.60 5.25
CA THR A 166 -7.62 12.90 3.83
C THR A 166 -6.71 11.86 3.18
N GLY A 167 -5.65 11.44 3.88
CA GLY A 167 -4.74 10.38 3.43
C GLY A 167 -5.46 9.05 3.17
N TYR A 168 -6.36 8.64 4.06
CA TYR A 168 -7.16 7.42 3.89
C TYR A 168 -8.19 7.50 2.76
N SER A 169 -8.77 8.68 2.50
CA SER A 169 -9.58 8.88 1.29
C SER A 169 -8.76 8.63 0.01
N LEU A 170 -7.54 9.17 -0.07
CA LEU A 170 -6.63 8.92 -1.20
C LEU A 170 -6.23 7.45 -1.32
N ILE A 171 -5.94 6.80 -0.19
CA ILE A 171 -5.61 5.37 -0.14
C ILE A 171 -6.78 4.54 -0.63
N GLY A 172 -8.01 4.80 -0.16
CA GLY A 172 -9.22 4.10 -0.59
C GLY A 172 -9.39 4.14 -2.10
N HIS A 173 -9.30 5.32 -2.72
CA HIS A 173 -9.39 5.44 -4.18
C HIS A 173 -8.27 4.70 -4.90
N SER A 174 -7.02 4.77 -4.40
CA SER A 174 -5.90 4.04 -4.98
C SER A 174 -6.07 2.52 -4.87
N VAL A 175 -6.57 2.02 -3.73
CA VAL A 175 -6.88 0.60 -3.51
C VAL A 175 -7.98 0.13 -4.47
N SER A 176 -9.03 0.92 -4.64
CA SER A 176 -10.10 0.61 -5.61
C SER A 176 -9.57 0.51 -7.04
N ASP A 177 -8.72 1.46 -7.47
CA ASP A 177 -8.09 1.47 -8.79
C ASP A 177 -7.11 0.29 -8.97
N LEU A 178 -6.24 0.03 -8.00
CA LEU A 178 -5.27 -1.07 -8.01
C LEU A 178 -5.96 -2.44 -7.95
N GLY A 179 -7.09 -2.54 -7.26
CA GLY A 179 -7.93 -3.74 -7.26
C GLY A 179 -8.64 -3.96 -8.60
N SER A 180 -9.11 -2.89 -9.24
CA SER A 180 -9.86 -2.98 -10.50
C SER A 180 -8.97 -3.22 -11.71
N ARG A 181 -7.79 -2.59 -11.76
CA ARG A 181 -6.88 -2.61 -12.91
C ARG A 181 -5.60 -3.41 -12.69
N GLY A 182 -5.25 -3.68 -11.43
CA GLY A 182 -4.02 -4.36 -11.04
C GLY A 182 -4.26 -5.71 -10.37
N SER A 183 -3.26 -6.14 -9.60
CA SER A 183 -3.21 -7.46 -8.96
C SER A 183 -3.59 -7.43 -7.47
N LEU A 184 -4.00 -6.26 -6.95
CA LEU A 184 -4.28 -6.08 -5.53
C LEU A 184 -5.51 -6.90 -5.13
N VAL A 185 -5.37 -7.71 -4.10
CA VAL A 185 -6.42 -8.59 -3.57
C VAL A 185 -6.68 -8.39 -2.09
N GLU A 186 -5.77 -7.72 -1.38
CA GLU A 186 -5.85 -7.47 0.04
C GLU A 186 -5.37 -6.06 0.36
N PHE A 187 -6.15 -5.35 1.17
CA PHE A 187 -5.78 -4.06 1.75
C PHE A 187 -6.05 -4.07 3.25
N CYS A 188 -5.09 -3.61 4.06
CA CYS A 188 -5.22 -3.50 5.51
C CYS A 188 -4.94 -2.06 5.96
N ALA A 189 -5.94 -1.43 6.58
CA ALA A 189 -5.79 -0.18 7.32
C ALA A 189 -5.43 -0.52 8.78
N CYS A 190 -4.15 -0.43 9.14
CA CYS A 190 -3.71 -0.81 10.49
C CYS A 190 -4.28 0.13 11.57
N ASP A 191 -4.59 1.38 11.21
CA ASP A 191 -5.15 2.38 12.12
C ASP A 191 -6.60 2.08 12.55
N TYR A 192 -7.25 1.14 11.87
CA TYR A 192 -8.60 0.65 12.21
C TYR A 192 -8.63 -0.09 13.56
N ALA A 193 -7.47 -0.50 14.09
CA ALA A 193 -7.34 -1.07 15.42
C ALA A 193 -7.65 -0.06 16.54
N PHE A 194 -7.48 1.25 16.28
CA PHE A 194 -7.71 2.30 17.26
C PHE A 194 -9.15 2.83 17.14
N ASP A 195 -10.00 2.59 18.16
CA ASP A 195 -11.44 2.84 18.10
C ASP A 195 -11.85 4.28 17.68
N PRO A 196 -11.20 5.37 18.18
CA PRO A 196 -11.52 6.71 17.73
C PRO A 196 -11.24 6.93 16.24
N LEU A 197 -10.13 6.41 15.73
CA LEU A 197 -9.82 6.48 14.30
C LEU A 197 -10.75 5.59 13.49
N ARG A 198 -11.09 4.40 13.97
CA ARG A 198 -12.05 3.52 13.29
C ARG A 198 -13.34 4.27 12.97
N THR A 199 -13.87 5.03 13.92
CA THR A 199 -15.12 5.79 13.74
C THR A 199 -15.04 6.83 12.62
N GLU A 200 -13.88 7.46 12.46
CA GLU A 200 -13.62 8.44 11.38
C GLU A 200 -13.31 7.75 10.03
N LEU A 201 -12.55 6.66 10.05
CA LEU A 201 -12.08 5.98 8.84
C LEU A 201 -13.14 5.07 8.20
N SER A 202 -14.07 4.53 9.00
CA SER A 202 -15.13 3.63 8.52
C SER A 202 -15.96 4.26 7.40
N PRO A 203 -16.62 5.42 7.60
CA PRO A 203 -17.44 6.01 6.54
C PRO A 203 -16.64 6.36 5.28
N ILE A 204 -15.37 6.74 5.42
CA ILE A 204 -14.50 7.09 4.28
C ILE A 204 -14.19 5.86 3.44
N LEU A 205 -13.75 4.77 4.07
CA LEU A 205 -13.31 3.57 3.37
C LEU A 205 -14.49 2.73 2.90
N GLU A 206 -15.58 2.66 3.66
CA GLU A 206 -16.81 1.98 3.26
C GLU A 206 -17.43 2.66 2.03
N ASP A 207 -17.54 3.99 1.99
CA ASP A 207 -18.06 4.72 0.82
C ASP A 207 -17.27 4.45 -0.47
N ILE A 208 -15.97 4.18 -0.36
CA ILE A 208 -15.08 3.96 -1.52
C ILE A 208 -14.93 2.48 -1.88
N LEU A 209 -14.93 1.57 -0.89
CA LEU A 209 -14.54 0.16 -1.06
C LEU A 209 -15.70 -0.82 -0.89
N ASP A 210 -16.83 -0.47 -0.26
CA ASP A 210 -17.94 -1.41 -0.01
C ASP A 210 -18.77 -1.74 -1.27
N ASP A 211 -18.23 -1.42 -2.44
CA ASP A 211 -18.68 -1.91 -3.73
C ASP A 211 -18.73 -3.46 -3.78
N SER A 212 -19.37 -3.99 -4.83
CA SER A 212 -19.53 -5.44 -5.03
C SER A 212 -18.22 -6.25 -5.11
N THR A 213 -17.06 -5.60 -5.20
CA THR A 213 -15.74 -6.24 -5.44
C THR A 213 -14.95 -6.56 -4.18
N TRP A 214 -15.14 -5.83 -3.07
CA TRP A 214 -14.39 -6.04 -1.82
C TRP A 214 -15.29 -6.52 -0.69
N ALA A 215 -14.72 -7.33 0.20
CA ALA A 215 -15.34 -7.76 1.44
C ALA A 215 -14.50 -7.26 2.62
N HIS A 216 -15.14 -6.57 3.56
CA HIS A 216 -14.53 -6.10 4.79
C HIS A 216 -14.69 -7.13 5.92
N ASP A 217 -13.65 -7.30 6.73
CA ASP A 217 -13.64 -8.21 7.89
C ASP A 217 -14.15 -7.56 9.19
N GLY A 218 -14.50 -6.28 9.18
CA GLY A 218 -14.88 -5.50 10.35
C GLY A 218 -13.71 -5.08 11.25
N GLN A 219 -12.47 -5.46 10.91
CA GLN A 219 -11.24 -5.19 11.66
C GLN A 219 -10.22 -4.37 10.87
N GLY A 220 -10.62 -3.82 9.72
CA GLY A 220 -9.78 -2.96 8.89
C GLY A 220 -9.08 -3.68 7.75
N THR A 221 -9.48 -4.91 7.40
CA THR A 221 -8.99 -5.62 6.22
C THR A 221 -10.10 -5.73 5.17
N TRP A 222 -9.77 -5.34 3.94
CA TRP A 222 -10.57 -5.57 2.75
C TRP A 222 -9.91 -6.63 1.89
N THR A 223 -10.66 -7.68 1.58
CA THR A 223 -10.23 -8.74 0.66
C THR A 223 -11.13 -8.74 -0.57
N LYS A 224 -10.52 -8.86 -1.75
CA LYS A 224 -11.26 -8.95 -3.00
C LYS A 224 -12.11 -10.22 -3.02
N LYS A 225 -13.41 -10.09 -3.28
CA LYS A 225 -14.33 -11.22 -3.39
C LYS A 225 -13.86 -12.07 -4.57
N SER A 226 -13.50 -13.32 -4.29
CA SER A 226 -13.29 -14.29 -5.38
C SER A 226 -14.61 -14.46 -6.11
N ILE A 227 -14.61 -14.21 -7.42
CA ILE A 227 -15.76 -14.57 -8.26
C ILE A 227 -15.83 -16.10 -8.23
N CYS A 228 -16.62 -16.64 -7.32
CA CYS A 228 -17.12 -18.00 -7.49
C CYS A 228 -17.96 -17.97 -8.76
N SER A 229 -17.47 -18.61 -9.83
CA SER A 229 -18.28 -18.90 -11.01
C SER A 229 -19.36 -19.91 -10.65
N ALA A 230 -20.37 -19.46 -9.89
CA ALA A 230 -21.56 -20.24 -9.55
C ALA A 230 -22.40 -20.60 -10.79
N ALA A 231 -22.01 -20.14 -11.99
CA ALA A 231 -22.69 -20.44 -13.25
C ALA A 231 -22.37 -21.83 -13.85
N TYR A 232 -21.44 -22.62 -13.29
CA TYR A 232 -21.09 -23.93 -13.86
C TYR A 232 -21.84 -25.14 -13.26
N TYR A 233 -22.56 -24.97 -12.14
CA TYR A 233 -23.23 -26.10 -11.48
C TYR A 233 -24.74 -26.22 -11.72
N ASP A 234 -25.40 -25.23 -12.32
CA ASP A 234 -26.87 -25.26 -12.49
C ASP A 234 -27.36 -25.69 -13.90
N ALA A 235 -26.45 -25.80 -14.88
CA ALA A 235 -26.80 -26.28 -16.23
C ALA A 235 -26.64 -27.80 -16.42
N GLY A 236 -26.06 -28.52 -15.44
CA GLY A 236 -25.73 -29.95 -15.56
C GLY A 236 -26.77 -30.91 -14.98
N PHE A 237 -27.63 -30.46 -14.04
CA PHE A 237 -28.50 -31.38 -13.29
C PHE A 237 -29.90 -31.58 -13.89
N GLN A 238 -30.36 -30.71 -14.80
CA GLN A 238 -31.64 -30.92 -15.50
C GLN A 238 -31.51 -31.73 -16.81
N ASN A 239 -30.32 -31.83 -17.41
CA ASN A 239 -30.13 -32.61 -18.64
C ASN A 239 -29.91 -34.12 -18.42
N ALA A 240 -29.72 -34.56 -17.18
CA ALA A 240 -29.52 -35.99 -16.84
C ALA A 240 -30.83 -36.74 -16.53
N LEU A 241 -31.94 -36.04 -16.27
CA LEU A 241 -33.23 -36.66 -15.90
C LEU A 241 -34.21 -36.82 -17.09
N GLY A 242 -33.90 -36.25 -18.26
CA GLY A 242 -34.74 -36.37 -19.46
C GLY A 242 -34.38 -37.50 -20.44
N LYS A 243 -33.32 -38.29 -20.16
CA LYS A 243 -32.79 -39.31 -21.09
C LYS A 243 -32.77 -40.75 -20.56
N LEU A 244 -33.46 -41.04 -19.47
CA LEU A 244 -33.75 -42.41 -19.04
C LEU A 244 -35.22 -42.74 -19.24
N GLY A 245 -35.65 -42.70 -20.50
CA GLY A 245 -36.76 -43.51 -20.96
C GLY A 245 -36.28 -44.97 -21.06
N LEU A 246 -36.53 -45.74 -20.01
CA LEU A 246 -36.50 -47.20 -20.08
C LEU A 246 -37.81 -47.74 -19.52
N CYS A 247 -38.57 -48.34 -20.45
CA CYS A 247 -39.65 -49.27 -20.21
C CYS A 247 -39.38 -50.17 -19.01
N ASN A 248 -40.40 -50.41 -18.19
CA ASN A 248 -40.70 -51.77 -17.78
C ASN A 248 -42.22 -51.95 -17.62
N GLN A 249 -42.76 -52.79 -18.51
CA GLN A 249 -43.99 -53.53 -18.30
C GLN A 249 -43.79 -54.51 -17.14
N ALA A 250 -44.80 -54.64 -16.27
CA ALA A 250 -45.28 -55.93 -15.74
C ALA A 250 -46.47 -55.70 -14.79
N SER A 251 -47.69 -55.81 -15.32
CA SER A 251 -48.76 -56.72 -14.88
C SER A 251 -49.97 -56.51 -15.79
#